data_AF-A0A4Q2D017-F1
#
_entry.id   AF-A0A4Q2D017-F1
#
_cell.length_a   1.000
_cell.length_b   1.000
_cell.length_c   1.000
_cell.angle_alpha   90.00
_cell.angle_beta   90.00
_cell.angle_gamma   90.00
#
_symmetry.space_group_name_H-M   'P 1'
#
loop_
_entity.id
_entity.type
_entity.pdbx_description
1 polymer ?
#
loop_
_entity_poly.entity_id
_entity_poly.type
_entity_poly.pdbx_seq_one_letter_code
_entity_poly.pdbx_strand_id
1 'polypeptide(L)'
;MSKDFDANGFRAGVLFTRNDELFKSILATSIFMLVASPTAGLWSALLNDQGALETYVERNQEALRGAYEHITRWLRFHGVSYLPSAAGHFLMVDLRQKLLTQVEAYGSMVGITEDQNMVERERSLQGYLATQCKVVLGLGIIAGGVQSNAAVRQPLNNTPVEAVNSQAMVCNNNPRGASETISVSAGSTVGFKLDNTLYHQGPAAIYLGQVPRGQAAASWNGAGSAWFKIAEWGARFNPFQFTTQNLSQLSTTIPRNTPSGDYLLRIEQIGLHVAGKPQYYISCAQITVTGGGSGNPPKVSIPGYVSASDPGLAVNIYNPVPTSYTVPGPRVWTG
;
A
#
# COMPACT_ATOMS: atom_id res chain seq x y z
N MET A 1 -2.84 24.18 -0.02
CA MET A 1 -2.95 24.48 -1.47
C MET A 1 -3.54 23.34 -2.30
N SER A 2 -3.01 22.11 -2.31
CA SER A 2 -3.53 21.01 -3.17
C SER A 2 -5.04 20.73 -3.00
N LYS A 3 -5.58 20.91 -1.79
CA LYS A 3 -7.01 20.70 -1.49
C LYS A 3 -7.82 21.99 -1.57
N ASP A 4 -7.20 23.10 -1.20
CA ASP A 4 -7.88 24.40 -1.14
C ASP A 4 -8.01 25.06 -2.53
N PHE A 5 -7.10 24.70 -3.45
CA PHE A 5 -6.97 25.21 -4.82
C PHE A 5 -7.11 24.12 -5.90
N ASP A 6 -7.42 22.88 -5.51
CA ASP A 6 -7.39 21.68 -6.38
C ASP A 6 -6.10 21.51 -7.23
N ALA A 7 -4.99 22.10 -6.76
CA ALA A 7 -3.72 22.15 -7.47
C ALA A 7 -2.86 20.91 -7.18
N ASN A 8 -3.34 19.73 -7.60
CA ASN A 8 -2.61 18.48 -7.41
C ASN A 8 -1.26 18.49 -8.14
N GLY A 9 -0.19 18.09 -7.44
CA GLY A 9 1.18 18.10 -7.97
C GLY A 9 1.92 19.45 -7.82
N PHE A 10 1.22 20.53 -7.46
CA PHE A 10 1.81 21.83 -7.21
C PHE A 10 1.56 22.25 -5.76
N ARG A 11 2.52 21.99 -4.86
CA ARG A 11 2.31 22.08 -3.41
C ARG A 11 3.23 23.10 -2.75
N ALA A 12 2.63 24.02 -2.01
CA ALA A 12 3.29 24.84 -1.00
C ALA A 12 2.58 24.65 0.34
N GLY A 13 3.34 24.58 1.41
CA GLY A 13 2.84 24.57 2.78
C GLY A 13 2.94 25.97 3.38
N VAL A 14 1.91 26.39 4.10
CA VAL A 14 1.91 27.66 4.84
C VAL A 14 1.56 27.35 6.28
N LEU A 15 2.37 27.85 7.22
CA LEU A 15 2.01 27.87 8.63
C LEU A 15 1.40 29.23 8.96
N PHE A 16 0.15 29.21 9.40
CA PHE A 16 -0.50 30.37 10.01
C PHE A 16 -0.71 30.10 11.49
N THR A 17 -0.13 30.92 12.35
CA THR A 17 -0.28 30.81 13.81
C THR A 17 -0.43 32.20 14.42
N ARG A 18 -1.24 32.30 15.48
CA ARG A 18 -1.34 33.50 16.34
C ARG A 18 -0.47 33.40 17.60
N ASN A 19 0.30 32.31 17.75
CA ASN A 19 1.20 32.09 18.86
C ASN A 19 2.61 32.54 18.47
N ASP A 20 3.07 33.63 19.06
CA ASP A 20 4.36 34.25 18.74
C ASP A 20 5.56 33.36 19.07
N GLU A 21 5.50 32.59 20.16
CA GLU A 21 6.60 31.69 20.55
C GLU A 21 6.73 30.51 19.58
N LEU A 22 5.61 29.96 19.11
CA LEU A 22 5.61 28.98 18.03
C LEU A 22 6.13 29.58 16.72
N PHE A 23 5.71 30.81 16.40
CA PHE A 23 6.16 31.50 15.18
C PHE A 23 7.68 31.69 15.18
N LYS A 24 8.26 32.22 16.27
CA LYS A 24 9.72 32.39 16.42
C LYS A 24 10.48 31.08 16.32
N SER A 25 9.95 30.02 16.96
CA SER A 25 10.57 28.69 16.94
C SER A 25 10.61 28.09 15.54
N ILE A 26 9.51 28.22 14.78
CA ILE A 26 9.44 27.76 13.39
C ILE A 26 10.35 28.62 12.50
N LEU A 27 10.39 29.93 12.72
CA LEU A 27 11.20 30.85 11.92
C LEU A 27 12.69 30.50 11.99
N ALA A 28 13.19 30.12 13.16
CA ALA A 28 14.56 29.66 13.37
C ALA A 28 14.94 28.41 12.54
N THR A 29 13.97 27.58 12.16
CA THR A 29 14.19 26.36 11.36
C THR A 29 13.71 26.48 9.91
N SER A 30 13.11 27.62 9.54
CA SER A 30 12.44 27.83 8.25
C SER A 30 13.37 27.76 7.03
N ILE A 31 14.67 28.02 7.20
CA ILE A 31 15.66 27.98 6.11
C ILE A 31 15.75 26.59 5.45
N PHE A 32 15.44 25.53 6.20
CA PHE A 32 15.43 24.15 5.69
C PHE A 32 14.10 23.76 5.03
N MET A 33 13.10 24.65 5.04
CA MET A 33 11.74 24.40 4.57
C MET A 33 11.35 25.36 3.42
N LEU A 34 12.34 25.99 2.78
CA LEU A 34 12.09 26.95 1.71
C LEU A 34 11.44 26.29 0.48
N VAL A 35 10.47 26.99 -0.07
CA VAL A 35 9.80 26.61 -1.32
C VAL A 35 10.63 27.12 -2.50
N ALA A 36 10.74 26.32 -3.57
CA ALA A 36 11.45 26.73 -4.78
C ALA A 36 10.93 28.07 -5.32
N SER A 37 11.83 28.97 -5.74
CA SER A 37 11.47 30.33 -6.17
C SER A 37 10.39 30.40 -7.24
N PRO A 38 10.37 29.52 -8.28
CA PRO A 38 9.27 29.50 -9.25
C PRO A 38 7.90 29.18 -8.62
N THR A 39 7.87 28.23 -7.69
CA THR A 39 6.65 27.84 -6.96
C THR A 39 6.17 28.98 -6.07
N ALA A 40 7.09 29.64 -5.36
CA ALA A 40 6.77 30.80 -4.53
C ALA A 40 6.25 31.99 -5.36
N GLY A 41 6.86 32.27 -6.51
CA GLY A 41 6.44 33.35 -7.41
C GLY A 41 5.03 33.12 -7.97
N LEU A 42 4.73 31.89 -8.42
CA LEU A 42 3.40 31.54 -8.94
C LEU A 42 2.31 31.61 -7.87
N TRP A 43 2.56 31.07 -6.66
CA TRP A 43 1.60 31.20 -5.57
C TRP A 43 1.40 32.65 -5.13
N SER A 44 2.47 33.44 -5.08
CA SER A 44 2.39 34.86 -4.76
C SER A 44 1.56 35.63 -5.80
N ALA A 45 1.77 35.38 -7.10
CA ALA A 45 0.99 36.03 -8.15
C ALA A 45 -0.50 35.71 -8.03
N LEU A 46 -0.85 34.44 -7.79
CA LEU A 46 -2.25 34.02 -7.63
C LEU A 46 -2.89 34.61 -6.36
N LEU A 47 -2.18 34.59 -5.23
CA LEU A 47 -2.74 35.03 -3.94
C LEU A 47 -2.85 36.56 -3.81
N ASN A 48 -2.06 37.31 -4.57
CA ASN A 48 -2.11 38.78 -4.59
C ASN A 48 -3.02 39.34 -5.69
N ASP A 49 -3.51 38.51 -6.62
CA ASP A 49 -4.54 38.92 -7.58
C ASP A 49 -5.92 38.87 -6.89
N GLN A 50 -6.34 40.01 -6.33
CA GLN A 50 -7.60 40.10 -5.58
C GLN A 50 -8.81 39.70 -6.42
N GLY A 51 -8.89 40.12 -7.68
CA GLY A 51 -10.03 39.82 -8.55
C GLY A 51 -10.11 38.35 -8.92
N ALA A 52 -8.98 37.73 -9.25
CA ALA A 52 -8.92 36.30 -9.54
C ALA A 52 -9.20 35.46 -8.29
N LEU A 53 -8.70 35.87 -7.12
CA LEU A 53 -8.89 35.15 -5.86
C LEU A 53 -10.36 35.19 -5.41
N GLU A 54 -11.02 36.34 -5.46
CA GLU A 54 -12.45 36.47 -5.15
C GLU A 54 -13.28 35.57 -6.07
N THR A 55 -13.05 35.67 -7.39
CA THR A 55 -13.73 34.82 -8.38
C THR A 55 -13.49 33.33 -8.12
N TYR A 56 -12.27 32.95 -7.75
CA TYR A 56 -11.94 31.56 -7.42
C TYR A 56 -12.72 31.07 -6.20
N VAL A 57 -12.73 31.85 -5.11
CA VAL A 57 -13.42 31.49 -3.86
C VAL A 57 -14.91 31.31 -4.10
N GLU A 58 -15.55 32.23 -4.83
CA GLU A 58 -16.97 32.13 -5.18
C GLU A 58 -17.27 30.85 -5.96
N ARG A 59 -16.54 30.61 -7.05
CA ARG A 59 -16.73 29.41 -7.88
C ARG A 59 -16.49 28.11 -7.10
N ASN A 60 -15.46 28.10 -6.26
CA ASN A 60 -15.15 26.93 -5.43
C ASN A 60 -16.27 26.65 -4.43
N GLN A 61 -16.82 27.68 -3.78
CA GLN A 61 -17.97 27.53 -2.87
C GLN A 61 -19.22 27.04 -3.60
N GLU A 62 -19.50 27.56 -4.79
CA GLU A 62 -20.62 27.11 -5.63
C GLU A 62 -20.47 25.65 -6.04
N ALA A 63 -19.29 25.25 -6.51
CA ALA A 63 -19.01 23.88 -6.92
C ALA A 63 -19.10 22.90 -5.73
N LEU A 64 -18.52 23.27 -4.58
CA LEU A 64 -18.60 22.48 -3.35
C LEU A 64 -20.05 22.32 -2.88
N ARG A 65 -20.85 23.41 -2.91
CA ARG A 65 -22.27 23.36 -2.57
C ARG A 65 -23.01 22.43 -3.53
N GLY A 66 -22.79 22.55 -4.84
CA GLY A 66 -23.40 21.70 -5.85
C GLY A 66 -23.08 20.20 -5.64
N ALA A 67 -21.82 19.87 -5.37
CA ALA A 67 -21.39 18.50 -5.08
C ALA A 67 -22.02 17.96 -3.79
N TYR A 68 -22.03 18.76 -2.72
CA TYR A 68 -22.65 18.41 -1.44
C TYR A 68 -24.16 18.19 -1.59
N GLU A 69 -24.86 19.08 -2.28
CA GLU A 69 -26.30 18.94 -2.51
C GLU A 69 -26.63 17.72 -3.36
N HIS A 70 -25.82 17.43 -4.37
CA HIS A 70 -25.98 16.24 -5.21
C HIS A 70 -25.91 14.95 -4.37
N ILE A 71 -24.81 14.76 -3.61
CA ILE A 71 -24.62 13.53 -2.84
C ILE A 71 -25.62 13.42 -1.68
N THR A 72 -25.91 14.52 -0.98
CA THR A 72 -26.87 14.49 0.14
C THR A 72 -28.31 14.30 -0.31
N ARG A 73 -28.67 14.75 -1.52
CA ARG A 73 -29.96 14.42 -2.13
C ARG A 73 -30.08 12.93 -2.39
N TRP A 74 -29.04 12.31 -2.94
CA TRP A 74 -28.99 10.86 -3.13
C TRP A 74 -29.10 10.10 -1.81
N LEU A 75 -28.32 10.50 -0.79
CA LEU A 75 -28.36 9.88 0.54
C LEU A 75 -29.73 9.98 1.20
N ARG A 76 -30.37 11.16 1.14
CA ARG A 76 -31.74 11.37 1.64
C ARG A 76 -32.76 10.52 0.91
N PHE A 77 -32.66 10.44 -0.42
CA PHE A 77 -33.56 9.61 -1.24
C PHE A 77 -33.50 8.14 -0.82
N HIS A 78 -32.31 7.63 -0.50
CA HIS A 78 -32.11 6.25 -0.01
C HIS A 78 -32.26 6.10 1.51
N GLY A 79 -32.59 7.18 2.24
CA GLY A 79 -32.71 7.17 3.70
C GLY A 79 -31.41 6.82 4.44
N VAL A 80 -30.25 7.09 3.84
CA VAL A 80 -28.94 6.86 4.43
C VAL A 80 -28.54 8.09 5.26
N SER A 81 -28.28 7.87 6.54
CA SER A 81 -27.87 8.94 7.46
C SER A 81 -26.46 9.43 7.14
N TYR A 82 -26.21 10.72 7.34
CA TYR A 82 -24.89 11.33 7.19
C TYR A 82 -24.75 12.51 8.16
N LEU A 83 -23.52 12.86 8.50
CA LEU A 83 -23.24 14.07 9.28
C LEU A 83 -23.21 15.28 8.34
N PRO A 84 -24.05 16.30 8.55
CA PRO A 84 -23.99 17.51 7.75
C PRO A 84 -22.59 18.13 7.80
N SER A 85 -22.05 18.44 6.62
CA SER A 85 -20.75 19.11 6.52
C SER A 85 -20.96 20.62 6.54
N ALA A 86 -20.13 21.33 7.33
CA ALA A 86 -20.11 22.79 7.37
C ALA A 86 -18.96 23.38 6.54
N ALA A 87 -17.98 22.57 6.16
CA ALA A 87 -16.84 22.97 5.34
C ALA A 87 -16.08 21.74 4.78
N GLY A 88 -15.49 21.90 3.59
CA GLY A 88 -14.51 20.96 3.03
C GLY A 88 -15.08 20.00 1.98
N HIS A 89 -14.18 19.11 1.52
CA HIS A 89 -14.42 18.20 0.39
C HIS A 89 -14.95 16.83 0.81
N PHE A 90 -15.25 16.64 2.10
CA PHE A 90 -15.55 15.34 2.68
C PHE A 90 -16.93 15.35 3.35
N LEU A 91 -17.58 14.20 3.28
CA LEU A 91 -18.85 13.90 3.95
C LEU A 91 -18.69 12.60 4.73
N MET A 92 -19.22 12.57 5.96
CA MET A 92 -19.27 11.34 6.74
C MET A 92 -20.66 10.70 6.62
N VAL A 93 -20.70 9.45 6.16
CA VAL A 93 -21.94 8.69 5.96
C VAL A 93 -22.02 7.59 7.01
N ASP A 94 -23.20 7.43 7.62
CA ASP A 94 -23.48 6.38 8.59
C ASP A 94 -24.20 5.20 7.92
N LEU A 95 -23.44 4.16 7.62
CA LEU A 95 -23.94 2.95 6.98
C LEU A 95 -24.44 1.90 8.00
N ARG A 96 -24.30 2.13 9.31
CA ARG A 96 -24.60 1.11 10.32
C ARG A 96 -26.06 0.69 10.26
N GLN A 97 -26.97 1.67 10.28
CA GLN A 97 -28.41 1.46 10.36
C GLN A 97 -29.05 0.88 9.10
N LYS A 98 -28.44 1.12 7.93
CA LYS A 98 -29.00 0.69 6.64
C LYS A 98 -28.33 -0.54 6.07
N LEU A 99 -27.03 -0.71 6.30
CA LEU A 99 -26.26 -1.78 5.69
C LEU A 99 -25.82 -2.83 6.72
N LEU A 100 -25.24 -2.39 7.84
CA LEU A 100 -24.61 -3.32 8.80
C LEU A 100 -25.59 -3.96 9.80
N THR A 101 -26.77 -3.37 10.02
CA THR A 101 -27.80 -3.95 10.90
C THR A 101 -28.85 -4.77 10.15
N GLN A 102 -29.03 -4.56 8.84
CA GLN A 102 -30.02 -5.26 8.02
C GLN A 102 -29.44 -6.56 7.43
N VAL A 103 -29.11 -7.52 8.32
CA VAL A 103 -28.48 -8.80 7.95
C VAL A 103 -29.36 -9.61 6.99
N GLU A 104 -30.68 -9.62 7.17
CA GLU A 104 -31.58 -10.34 6.27
C GLU A 104 -31.53 -9.82 4.82
N ALA A 105 -31.43 -8.50 4.64
CA ALA A 105 -31.44 -7.87 3.33
C ALA A 105 -30.06 -7.86 2.64
N TYR A 106 -28.98 -7.65 3.41
CA TYR A 106 -27.64 -7.44 2.84
C TYR A 106 -26.59 -8.44 3.32
N GLY A 107 -26.92 -9.32 4.27
CA GLY A 107 -26.01 -10.27 4.91
C GLY A 107 -25.22 -11.11 3.93
N SER A 108 -25.92 -11.75 2.98
CA SER A 108 -25.32 -12.59 1.95
C SER A 108 -24.45 -11.81 0.97
N MET A 109 -24.76 -10.53 0.72
CA MET A 109 -24.02 -9.68 -0.22
C MET A 109 -22.71 -9.18 0.38
N VAL A 110 -22.76 -8.59 1.58
CA VAL A 110 -21.58 -8.00 2.24
C VAL A 110 -20.86 -8.96 3.19
N GLY A 111 -21.36 -10.19 3.36
CA GLY A 111 -20.76 -11.21 4.20
C GLY A 111 -20.94 -10.98 5.70
N ILE A 112 -22.09 -10.42 6.11
CA ILE A 112 -22.41 -10.19 7.52
C ILE A 112 -23.46 -11.18 8.05
N THR A 113 -23.37 -11.54 9.31
CA THR A 113 -24.28 -12.46 10.00
C THR A 113 -24.78 -11.88 11.33
N GLU A 114 -25.83 -12.47 11.91
CA GLU A 114 -26.44 -11.96 13.14
C GLU A 114 -25.53 -12.08 14.37
N ASP A 115 -24.70 -13.12 14.42
CA ASP A 115 -23.77 -13.41 15.52
C ASP A 115 -22.57 -12.47 15.59
N GLN A 116 -22.27 -11.76 14.50
CA GLN A 116 -21.15 -10.82 14.43
C GLN A 116 -21.44 -9.51 15.18
N ASN A 117 -20.42 -8.99 15.87
CA ASN A 117 -20.43 -7.65 16.45
C ASN A 117 -20.19 -6.57 15.37
N MET A 118 -20.42 -5.30 15.70
CA MET A 118 -20.35 -4.21 14.73
C MET A 118 -18.96 -4.06 14.06
N VAL A 119 -17.87 -4.35 14.78
CA VAL A 119 -16.50 -4.28 14.24
C VAL A 119 -16.28 -5.37 13.18
N GLU A 120 -16.79 -6.58 13.43
CA GLU A 120 -16.71 -7.70 12.48
C GLU A 120 -17.54 -7.43 11.23
N ARG A 121 -18.72 -6.81 11.39
CA ARG A 121 -19.57 -6.40 10.27
C ARG A 121 -18.93 -5.28 9.45
N GLU A 122 -18.33 -4.29 10.10
CA GLU A 122 -17.55 -3.24 9.42
C GLU A 122 -16.39 -3.83 8.61
N ARG A 123 -15.66 -4.80 9.17
CA ARG A 123 -14.58 -5.49 8.45
C ARG A 123 -15.09 -6.23 7.21
N SER A 124 -16.23 -6.90 7.31
CA SER A 124 -16.85 -7.61 6.19
C SER A 124 -17.28 -6.65 5.08
N LEU A 125 -17.89 -5.52 5.45
CA LEU A 125 -18.20 -4.44 4.51
C LEU A 125 -16.94 -3.88 3.84
N GLN A 126 -15.87 -3.63 4.60
CA GLN A 126 -14.59 -3.19 4.01
C GLN A 126 -14.05 -4.22 3.00
N GLY A 127 -14.15 -5.51 3.31
CA GLY A 127 -13.78 -6.60 2.40
C GLY A 127 -14.63 -6.60 1.12
N TYR A 128 -15.95 -6.45 1.24
CA TYR A 128 -16.85 -6.34 0.09
C TYR A 128 -16.53 -5.12 -0.79
N LEU A 129 -16.37 -3.95 -0.16
CA LEU A 129 -16.01 -2.70 -0.84
C LEU A 129 -14.68 -2.84 -1.59
N ALA A 130 -13.68 -3.46 -0.96
CA ALA A 130 -12.38 -3.71 -1.54
C ALA A 130 -12.42 -4.67 -2.73
N THR A 131 -13.17 -5.76 -2.63
CA THR A 131 -13.13 -6.87 -3.59
C THR A 131 -14.14 -6.74 -4.72
N GLN A 132 -15.37 -6.35 -4.42
CA GLN A 132 -16.47 -6.26 -5.38
C GLN A 132 -16.62 -4.86 -5.95
N CYS A 133 -16.47 -3.83 -5.11
CA CYS A 133 -16.64 -2.44 -5.53
C CYS A 133 -15.33 -1.74 -5.93
N LYS A 134 -14.17 -2.39 -5.73
CA LYS A 134 -12.83 -1.82 -5.94
C LYS A 134 -12.60 -0.51 -5.18
N VAL A 135 -13.32 -0.30 -4.08
CA VAL A 135 -13.18 0.86 -3.21
C VAL A 135 -12.02 0.60 -2.25
N VAL A 136 -11.05 1.49 -2.28
CA VAL A 136 -9.73 1.30 -1.68
C VAL A 136 -9.62 2.12 -0.40
N LEU A 137 -9.49 1.44 0.75
CA LEU A 137 -9.23 2.08 2.05
C LEU A 137 -7.76 1.82 2.46
N GLY A 138 -6.86 2.74 2.09
CA GLY A 138 -5.47 2.79 2.60
C GLY A 138 -4.51 1.66 2.18
N LEU A 139 -3.30 1.71 2.73
CA LEU A 139 -2.23 0.69 2.65
C LEU A 139 -2.67 -0.70 3.17
N GLY A 140 -1.91 -1.77 2.89
CA GLY A 140 -2.03 -3.03 3.64
C GLY A 140 -1.80 -4.32 2.84
N ILE A 141 -1.97 -5.48 3.48
CA ILE A 141 -2.05 -6.75 2.76
C ILE A 141 -3.46 -7.02 2.28
N ILE A 142 -3.56 -7.80 1.19
CA ILE A 142 -4.77 -8.49 0.77
C ILE A 142 -4.54 -9.97 1.07
N ALA A 143 -5.41 -10.61 1.84
CA ALA A 143 -5.34 -12.04 2.11
C ALA A 143 -6.74 -12.63 2.20
N GLY A 144 -7.13 -13.44 1.20
CA GLY A 144 -8.45 -14.07 1.17
C GLY A 144 -9.63 -13.09 1.16
N GLY A 145 -9.44 -11.90 0.58
CA GLY A 145 -10.45 -10.83 0.56
C GLY A 145 -10.41 -9.88 1.77
N VAL A 146 -9.61 -10.17 2.79
CA VAL A 146 -9.38 -9.28 3.94
C VAL A 146 -8.26 -8.28 3.61
N GLN A 147 -8.47 -7.00 3.93
CA GLN A 147 -7.41 -5.98 3.92
C GLN A 147 -6.98 -5.65 5.36
N SER A 148 -5.67 -5.67 5.64
CA SER A 148 -5.15 -5.25 6.96
C SER A 148 -3.77 -4.60 6.87
N ASN A 149 -3.65 -3.47 7.57
CA ASN A 149 -2.35 -2.86 7.89
C ASN A 149 -1.73 -3.45 9.15
N ALA A 150 -2.56 -3.92 10.09
CA ALA A 150 -2.13 -4.44 11.39
C ALA A 150 -1.39 -5.78 11.27
N ALA A 151 -1.61 -6.51 10.18
CA ALA A 151 -0.90 -7.75 9.87
C ALA A 151 0.46 -7.53 9.19
N VAL A 152 0.77 -6.30 8.75
CA VAL A 152 2.04 -5.95 8.10
C VAL A 152 3.05 -5.45 9.12
N ARG A 153 4.26 -5.98 9.08
CA ARG A 153 5.43 -5.41 9.73
C ARG A 153 5.86 -4.18 8.93
N GLN A 154 5.27 -3.03 9.26
CA GLN A 154 5.39 -1.82 8.45
C GLN A 154 6.80 -1.24 8.51
N PRO A 155 7.39 -0.85 7.38
CA PRO A 155 8.68 -0.15 7.39
C PRO A 155 8.54 1.21 8.09
N LEU A 156 9.64 1.72 8.65
CA LEU A 156 9.63 3.01 9.36
C LEU A 156 9.57 4.21 8.40
N ASN A 157 10.03 4.02 7.17
CA ASN A 157 10.12 5.03 6.12
C ASN A 157 10.28 4.32 4.76
N ASN A 158 10.43 5.12 3.70
CA ASN A 158 10.57 4.64 2.32
C ASN A 158 12.04 4.56 1.86
N THR A 159 13.00 4.51 2.79
CA THR A 159 14.42 4.34 2.45
C THR A 159 14.65 2.89 1.99
N PRO A 160 15.34 2.67 0.86
CA PRO A 160 15.60 1.32 0.37
C PRO A 160 16.66 0.60 1.21
N VAL A 161 16.60 -0.73 1.20
CA VAL A 161 17.70 -1.60 1.64
C VAL A 161 18.62 -1.81 0.44
N GLU A 162 19.92 -1.54 0.59
CA GLU A 162 20.88 -1.63 -0.53
C GLU A 162 21.83 -2.84 -0.42
N ALA A 163 22.15 -3.26 0.82
CA ALA A 163 23.07 -4.35 1.08
C ALA A 163 22.35 -5.71 1.06
N VAL A 164 22.62 -6.54 0.04
CA VAL A 164 22.00 -7.86 -0.16
C VAL A 164 22.26 -8.88 0.95
N ASN A 165 23.30 -8.66 1.76
CA ASN A 165 23.64 -9.49 2.92
C ASN A 165 23.09 -8.95 4.25
N SER A 166 22.39 -7.81 4.23
CA SER A 166 21.81 -7.21 5.43
C SER A 166 20.64 -8.02 5.97
N GLN A 167 20.50 -8.07 7.30
CA GLN A 167 19.31 -8.64 7.93
C GLN A 167 18.02 -7.88 7.56
N ALA A 168 18.14 -6.61 7.17
CA ALA A 168 17.02 -5.82 6.67
C ALA A 168 16.42 -6.40 5.38
N MET A 169 17.12 -7.29 4.67
CA MET A 169 16.59 -7.98 3.49
C MET A 169 15.39 -8.87 3.81
N VAL A 170 15.24 -9.30 5.07
CA VAL A 170 14.14 -10.18 5.47
C VAL A 170 12.81 -9.41 5.46
N CYS A 171 12.68 -8.40 6.32
CA CYS A 171 11.43 -7.66 6.51
C CYS A 171 11.64 -6.15 6.67
N ASN A 172 12.66 -5.58 6.01
CA ASN A 172 13.10 -4.19 6.14
C ASN A 172 13.85 -3.89 7.46
N ASN A 173 14.40 -2.68 7.58
CA ASN A 173 15.19 -2.23 8.71
C ASN A 173 14.30 -1.84 9.90
N ASN A 174 14.35 -2.62 10.98
CA ASN A 174 13.59 -2.41 12.22
C ASN A 174 12.11 -2.05 11.97
N PRO A 175 11.35 -2.87 11.24
CA PRO A 175 9.95 -2.58 10.95
C PRO A 175 9.15 -2.52 12.26
N ARG A 176 8.03 -1.79 12.23
CA ARG A 176 7.04 -1.81 13.30
C ARG A 176 6.48 -3.22 13.44
N GLY A 177 6.18 -3.62 14.68
CA GLY A 177 5.49 -4.88 14.94
C GLY A 177 4.10 -4.92 14.29
N ALA A 178 3.70 -6.10 13.85
CA ALA A 178 2.33 -6.38 13.42
C ALA A 178 1.53 -6.93 14.62
N SER A 179 0.32 -6.42 14.82
CA SER A 179 -0.58 -6.82 15.92
C SER A 179 -1.61 -7.87 15.51
N GLU A 180 -1.64 -8.25 14.23
CA GLU A 180 -2.59 -9.21 13.69
C GLU A 180 -1.86 -10.31 12.90
N THR A 181 -2.49 -11.49 12.82
CA THR A 181 -2.13 -12.56 11.87
C THR A 181 -3.40 -12.95 11.13
N ILE A 182 -3.39 -12.88 9.80
CA ILE A 182 -4.60 -13.16 8.99
C ILE A 182 -4.64 -14.63 8.59
N SER A 183 -5.74 -15.30 8.90
CA SER A 183 -6.01 -16.65 8.36
C SER A 183 -6.43 -16.57 6.90
N VAL A 184 -5.80 -17.36 6.04
CA VAL A 184 -6.08 -17.40 4.59
C VAL A 184 -5.98 -18.83 4.08
N SER A 185 -6.98 -19.27 3.31
CA SER A 185 -6.94 -20.63 2.75
C SER A 185 -5.95 -20.74 1.60
N ALA A 186 -5.25 -21.86 1.48
CA ALA A 186 -4.45 -22.18 0.30
C ALA A 186 -5.33 -22.13 -0.97
N GLY A 187 -4.79 -21.60 -2.06
CA GLY A 187 -5.57 -21.30 -3.28
C GLY A 187 -6.27 -19.94 -3.26
N SER A 188 -6.21 -19.19 -2.16
CA SER A 188 -6.76 -17.82 -2.10
C SER A 188 -5.76 -16.79 -2.61
N THR A 189 -6.27 -15.65 -3.07
CA THR A 189 -5.46 -14.49 -3.44
C THR A 189 -4.80 -13.87 -2.21
N VAL A 190 -3.51 -13.57 -2.34
CA VAL A 190 -2.71 -12.78 -1.41
C VAL A 190 -1.95 -11.68 -2.14
N GLY A 191 -1.61 -10.61 -1.45
CA GLY A 191 -0.83 -9.53 -2.04
C GLY A 191 -0.61 -8.37 -1.10
N PHE A 192 0.01 -7.34 -1.65
CA PHE A 192 0.26 -6.08 -0.95
C PHE A 192 -0.27 -4.93 -1.78
N LYS A 193 -0.87 -4.00 -1.07
CA LYS A 193 -1.25 -2.70 -1.56
C LYS A 193 -0.25 -1.68 -1.03
N LEU A 194 0.26 -0.88 -1.96
CA LEU A 194 1.41 -0.02 -1.75
C LEU A 194 0.95 1.38 -1.36
N ASP A 195 1.82 2.13 -0.67
CA ASP A 195 1.55 3.52 -0.23
C ASP A 195 1.55 4.48 -1.42
N ASN A 196 2.23 4.08 -2.49
CA ASN A 196 2.37 4.79 -3.73
C ASN A 196 2.46 3.80 -4.91
N THR A 197 2.28 4.31 -6.14
CA THR A 197 2.56 3.54 -7.35
C THR A 197 4.06 3.26 -7.48
N LEU A 198 4.44 2.08 -7.95
CA LEU A 198 5.82 1.72 -8.24
C LEU A 198 6.34 2.54 -9.42
N TYR A 199 7.25 3.48 -9.14
CA TYR A 199 7.84 4.36 -10.16
C TYR A 199 9.30 4.02 -10.49
N HIS A 200 10.02 3.35 -9.59
CA HIS A 200 11.35 2.85 -9.89
C HIS A 200 11.28 1.63 -10.80
N GLN A 201 12.04 1.68 -11.90
CA GLN A 201 12.11 0.58 -12.87
C GLN A 201 12.82 -0.62 -12.24
N GLY A 202 12.14 -1.76 -12.20
CA GLY A 202 12.75 -3.04 -11.84
C GLY A 202 11.71 -4.08 -11.40
N PRO A 203 12.13 -5.32 -11.15
CA PRO A 203 11.22 -6.43 -10.89
C PRO A 203 10.58 -6.34 -9.50
N ALA A 204 9.63 -7.24 -9.28
CA ALA A 204 9.10 -7.52 -7.95
C ALA A 204 8.89 -9.02 -7.75
N ALA A 205 8.83 -9.46 -6.50
CA ALA A 205 8.53 -10.84 -6.15
C ALA A 205 7.79 -10.95 -4.81
N ILE A 206 7.03 -12.03 -4.65
CA ILE A 206 6.38 -12.40 -3.39
C ILE A 206 6.88 -13.79 -2.96
N TYR A 207 7.19 -13.91 -1.68
CA TYR A 207 7.69 -15.12 -1.04
C TYR A 207 6.81 -15.51 0.14
N LEU A 208 6.77 -16.81 0.43
CA LEU A 208 6.30 -17.35 1.70
C LEU A 208 7.50 -17.84 2.50
N GLY A 209 7.63 -17.38 3.74
CA GLY A 209 8.56 -17.90 4.74
C GLY A 209 7.81 -18.79 5.69
N GLN A 210 8.08 -20.11 5.67
CA GLN A 210 7.42 -21.06 6.54
C GLN A 210 7.92 -20.92 7.97
N VAL A 211 7.03 -20.58 8.91
CA VAL A 211 7.38 -20.46 10.32
C VAL A 211 7.74 -21.85 10.87
N PRO A 212 8.86 -21.99 11.59
CA PRO A 212 9.22 -23.26 12.22
C PRO A 212 8.13 -23.77 13.16
N ARG A 213 7.95 -25.10 13.20
CA ARG A 213 6.96 -25.73 14.08
C ARG A 213 7.16 -25.29 15.53
N GLY A 214 6.08 -24.91 16.20
CA GLY A 214 6.10 -24.44 17.59
C GLY A 214 6.44 -22.95 17.76
N GLN A 215 6.68 -22.23 16.67
CA GLN A 215 6.76 -20.77 16.66
C GLN A 215 5.51 -20.16 16.02
N ALA A 216 5.33 -18.85 16.20
CA ALA A 216 4.25 -18.09 15.61
C ALA A 216 4.79 -17.04 14.63
N ALA A 217 3.99 -16.68 13.62
CA ALA A 217 4.34 -15.61 12.69
C ALA A 217 4.62 -14.28 13.42
N ALA A 218 4.00 -14.04 14.58
CA ALA A 218 4.21 -12.84 15.39
C ALA A 218 5.63 -12.71 15.96
N SER A 219 6.28 -13.82 16.31
CA SER A 219 7.58 -13.82 17.02
C SER A 219 8.75 -14.26 16.15
N TRP A 220 8.50 -14.91 15.01
CA TRP A 220 9.57 -15.40 14.15
C TRP A 220 10.24 -14.27 13.37
N ASN A 221 11.57 -14.25 13.37
CA ASN A 221 12.39 -13.23 12.72
C ASN A 221 12.71 -13.52 11.25
N GLY A 222 12.21 -14.63 10.69
CA GLY A 222 12.46 -15.00 9.29
C GLY A 222 13.80 -15.70 9.03
N ALA A 223 14.53 -16.11 10.07
CA ALA A 223 15.84 -16.72 9.92
C ALA A 223 15.79 -18.15 9.34
N GLY A 224 16.87 -18.54 8.67
CA GLY A 224 17.10 -19.88 8.13
C GLY A 224 16.54 -20.08 6.71
N SER A 225 16.75 -21.29 6.17
CA SER A 225 16.26 -21.66 4.85
C SER A 225 14.79 -22.04 4.92
N ALA A 226 13.94 -21.01 4.88
CA ALA A 226 12.50 -21.12 5.10
C ALA A 226 11.65 -20.47 4.00
N TRP A 227 12.28 -19.73 3.08
CA TRP A 227 11.60 -18.89 2.11
C TRP A 227 11.51 -19.55 0.74
N PHE A 228 10.35 -19.45 0.10
CA PHE A 228 10.16 -19.88 -1.29
C PHE A 228 9.33 -18.85 -2.05
N LYS A 229 9.67 -18.62 -3.31
CA LYS A 229 9.04 -17.62 -4.17
C LYS A 229 7.71 -18.18 -4.70
N ILE A 230 6.63 -17.41 -4.63
CA ILE A 230 5.30 -17.79 -5.15
C ILE A 230 4.81 -16.89 -6.29
N ALA A 231 5.49 -15.77 -6.54
CA ALA A 231 5.25 -14.93 -7.70
C ALA A 231 6.45 -14.04 -8.01
N GLU A 232 6.57 -13.66 -9.28
CA GLU A 232 7.46 -12.60 -9.73
C GLU A 232 6.87 -11.81 -10.90
N TRP A 233 7.33 -10.58 -11.02
CA TRP A 233 7.05 -9.67 -12.13
C TRP A 233 8.39 -9.21 -12.70
N GLY A 234 8.64 -9.56 -13.96
CA GLY A 234 9.87 -9.25 -14.66
C GLY A 234 9.72 -8.08 -15.63
N ALA A 235 10.34 -8.23 -16.80
CA ALA A 235 10.26 -7.27 -17.89
C ALA A 235 9.62 -7.88 -19.13
N ARG A 236 8.94 -7.03 -19.92
CA ARG A 236 8.63 -7.29 -21.32
C ARG A 236 9.71 -6.68 -22.20
N PHE A 237 9.85 -7.20 -23.42
CA PHE A 237 10.82 -6.76 -24.41
C PHE A 237 10.07 -6.28 -25.65
N ASN A 238 10.67 -5.33 -26.39
CA ASN A 238 10.09 -4.72 -27.59
C ASN A 238 8.75 -3.97 -27.35
N PRO A 239 8.74 -2.87 -26.56
CA PRO A 239 9.89 -2.21 -25.93
C PRO A 239 10.27 -2.84 -24.57
N PHE A 240 11.53 -2.67 -24.17
CA PHE A 240 11.98 -3.08 -22.84
C PHE A 240 11.29 -2.26 -21.75
N GLN A 241 10.55 -2.94 -20.87
CA GLN A 241 9.85 -2.29 -19.76
C GLN A 241 9.54 -3.29 -18.65
N PHE A 242 9.78 -2.90 -17.39
CA PHE A 242 9.33 -3.69 -16.25
C PHE A 242 7.81 -3.68 -16.12
N THR A 243 7.21 -4.84 -15.86
CA THR A 243 5.74 -4.99 -15.79
C THR A 243 5.16 -4.42 -14.50
N THR A 244 6.01 -4.07 -13.54
CA THR A 244 5.66 -3.48 -12.24
C THR A 244 5.37 -1.99 -12.30
N GLN A 245 5.80 -1.30 -13.38
CA GLN A 245 5.73 0.14 -13.46
C GLN A 245 4.28 0.65 -13.37
N ASN A 246 4.07 1.67 -12.54
CA ASN A 246 2.79 2.29 -12.22
C ASN A 246 1.76 1.39 -11.52
N LEU A 247 2.15 0.20 -11.06
CA LEU A 247 1.27 -0.62 -10.23
C LEU A 247 1.25 -0.07 -8.80
N SER A 248 0.06 0.00 -8.21
CA SER A 248 -0.16 0.34 -6.78
C SER A 248 -0.46 -0.89 -5.92
N GLN A 249 -0.46 -2.08 -6.53
CA GLN A 249 -0.76 -3.35 -5.90
C GLN A 249 -0.06 -4.49 -6.62
N LEU A 250 0.45 -5.45 -5.86
CA LEU A 250 0.99 -6.72 -6.37
C LEU A 250 0.30 -7.86 -5.65
N SER A 251 -0.34 -8.76 -6.41
CA SER A 251 -1.10 -9.88 -5.87
C SER A 251 -0.89 -11.16 -6.67
N THR A 252 -0.93 -12.29 -5.98
CA THR A 252 -0.82 -13.64 -6.52
C THR A 252 -1.77 -14.56 -5.76
N THR A 253 -1.72 -15.86 -6.05
CA THR A 253 -2.48 -16.89 -5.35
C THR A 253 -1.52 -17.75 -4.53
N ILE A 254 -1.88 -18.09 -3.29
CA ILE A 254 -1.15 -19.11 -2.53
C ILE A 254 -1.32 -20.45 -3.25
N PRO A 255 -0.24 -21.16 -3.65
CA PRO A 255 -0.37 -22.48 -4.25
C PRO A 255 -1.22 -23.42 -3.38
N ARG A 256 -2.17 -24.16 -3.98
CA ARG A 256 -3.09 -25.03 -3.23
C ARG A 256 -2.37 -26.08 -2.38
N ASN A 257 -1.22 -26.54 -2.84
CA ASN A 257 -0.43 -27.56 -2.16
C ASN A 257 0.47 -26.98 -1.04
N THR A 258 0.41 -25.68 -0.76
CA THR A 258 1.16 -25.06 0.35
C THR A 258 0.74 -25.71 1.67
N PRO A 259 1.66 -26.21 2.50
CA PRO A 259 1.30 -26.77 3.80
C PRO A 259 0.58 -25.77 4.69
N SER A 260 -0.43 -26.23 5.42
CA SER A 260 -1.08 -25.39 6.44
C SER A 260 -0.09 -25.01 7.55
N GLY A 261 -0.24 -23.82 8.12
CA GLY A 261 0.60 -23.32 9.20
C GLY A 261 0.84 -21.82 9.12
N ASP A 262 1.66 -21.30 10.03
CA ASP A 262 2.04 -19.89 10.05
C ASP A 262 3.12 -19.57 9.02
N TYR A 263 2.99 -18.42 8.37
CA TYR A 263 3.93 -17.91 7.40
C TYR A 263 4.16 -16.41 7.58
N LEU A 264 5.36 -15.97 7.19
CA LEU A 264 5.58 -14.60 6.76
C LEU A 264 5.38 -14.52 5.25
N LEU A 265 4.45 -13.69 4.79
CA LEU A 265 4.34 -13.31 3.40
C LEU A 265 5.27 -12.11 3.18
N ARG A 266 6.26 -12.22 2.31
CA ARG A 266 7.24 -11.15 2.03
C ARG A 266 7.07 -10.63 0.62
N ILE A 267 7.01 -9.32 0.45
CA ILE A 267 7.10 -8.65 -0.84
C ILE A 267 8.45 -7.96 -0.98
N GLU A 268 8.97 -7.95 -2.20
CA GLU A 268 10.07 -7.07 -2.59
C GLU A 268 9.79 -6.41 -3.94
N GLN A 269 10.19 -5.15 -4.06
CA GLN A 269 10.42 -4.48 -5.33
C GLN A 269 11.87 -4.01 -5.39
N ILE A 270 12.53 -4.23 -6.53
CA ILE A 270 13.94 -3.89 -6.71
C ILE A 270 14.03 -2.74 -7.70
N GLY A 271 14.40 -1.55 -7.25
CA GLY A 271 14.72 -0.42 -8.11
C GLY A 271 16.11 -0.59 -8.74
N LEU A 272 16.16 -0.59 -10.08
CA LEU A 272 17.39 -0.77 -10.89
C LEU A 272 17.73 0.48 -11.71
N HIS A 273 17.11 1.62 -11.38
CA HIS A 273 17.29 2.88 -12.09
C HIS A 273 18.70 3.49 -11.90
N VAL A 274 19.46 3.04 -10.90
CA VAL A 274 20.89 3.33 -10.75
C VAL A 274 21.66 2.05 -11.05
N ALA A 275 22.39 2.03 -12.16
CA ALA A 275 23.13 0.85 -12.59
C ALA A 275 24.13 0.38 -11.52
N GLY A 276 24.08 -0.92 -11.20
CA GLY A 276 24.95 -1.56 -10.20
C GLY A 276 24.68 -1.18 -8.74
N LYS A 277 23.61 -0.40 -8.46
CA LYS A 277 23.21 -0.01 -7.10
C LYS A 277 21.73 -0.32 -6.88
N PRO A 278 21.35 -1.61 -6.77
CA PRO A 278 19.97 -2.01 -6.59
C PRO A 278 19.40 -1.49 -5.28
N GLN A 279 18.14 -1.07 -5.31
CA GLN A 279 17.40 -0.56 -4.15
C GLN A 279 16.22 -1.45 -3.84
N TYR A 280 16.20 -2.09 -2.67
CA TYR A 280 15.14 -3.00 -2.27
C TYR A 280 14.10 -2.32 -1.39
N TYR A 281 12.83 -2.43 -1.79
CA TYR A 281 11.66 -2.00 -1.02
C TYR A 281 10.93 -3.25 -0.53
N ILE A 282 10.98 -3.49 0.78
CA ILE A 282 10.59 -4.76 1.39
C ILE A 282 9.54 -4.53 2.47
N SER A 283 8.60 -5.47 2.60
CA SER A 283 7.71 -5.59 3.75
C SER A 283 7.34 -7.06 3.97
N CYS A 284 6.99 -7.40 5.21
CA CYS A 284 6.48 -8.72 5.57
C CYS A 284 5.11 -8.60 6.22
N ALA A 285 4.28 -9.60 6.03
CA ALA A 285 3.00 -9.74 6.68
C ALA A 285 2.84 -11.09 7.34
N GLN A 286 2.04 -11.15 8.41
CA GLN A 286 1.79 -12.34 9.21
C GLN A 286 0.51 -13.00 8.72
N ILE A 287 0.60 -14.24 8.27
CA ILE A 287 -0.57 -15.01 7.83
C ILE A 287 -0.53 -16.44 8.40
N THR A 288 -1.69 -17.04 8.55
CA THR A 288 -1.86 -18.47 8.81
C THR A 288 -2.53 -19.10 7.60
N VAL A 289 -1.81 -19.97 6.89
CA VAL A 289 -2.36 -20.71 5.75
C VAL A 289 -3.19 -21.88 6.26
N THR A 290 -4.44 -22.01 5.80
CA THR A 290 -5.37 -23.09 6.15
C THR A 290 -5.78 -23.90 4.91
N GLY A 291 -6.28 -25.12 5.10
CA GLY A 291 -6.77 -25.95 3.99
C GLY A 291 -5.70 -26.29 2.94
N GLY A 292 -4.44 -26.26 3.34
CA GLY A 292 -3.27 -26.54 2.51
C GLY A 292 -2.98 -28.03 2.29
N GLY A 293 -2.05 -28.31 1.38
CA GLY A 293 -1.61 -29.67 1.04
C GLY A 293 -0.34 -30.13 1.77
N SER A 294 0.43 -30.99 1.11
CA SER A 294 1.68 -31.58 1.64
C SER A 294 2.90 -31.22 0.78
N GLY A 295 2.84 -30.09 0.07
CA GLY A 295 3.92 -29.63 -0.80
C GLY A 295 5.21 -29.35 -0.03
N ASN A 296 6.35 -29.60 -0.67
CA ASN A 296 7.67 -29.31 -0.12
C ASN A 296 8.45 -28.40 -1.07
N PRO A 297 8.19 -27.07 -1.06
CA PRO A 297 8.86 -26.15 -1.95
C PRO A 297 10.38 -26.09 -1.66
N PRO A 298 11.23 -25.91 -2.69
CA PRO A 298 12.64 -25.62 -2.47
C PRO A 298 12.78 -24.28 -1.74
N LYS A 299 13.46 -24.30 -0.59
CA LYS A 299 13.61 -23.13 0.28
C LYS A 299 15.01 -22.54 0.18
N VAL A 300 15.08 -21.23 0.40
CA VAL A 300 16.30 -20.43 0.49
C VAL A 300 16.31 -19.62 1.79
N SER A 301 17.50 -19.14 2.16
CA SER A 301 17.68 -18.17 3.25
C SER A 301 17.57 -16.74 2.73
N ILE A 302 16.95 -15.86 3.52
CA ILE A 302 17.02 -14.42 3.33
C ILE A 302 17.61 -13.83 4.62
N PRO A 303 18.69 -13.03 4.57
CA PRO A 303 19.55 -12.79 3.39
C PRO A 303 20.27 -14.06 2.89
N GLY A 304 20.78 -14.01 1.66
CA GLY A 304 21.61 -15.08 1.05
C GLY A 304 21.06 -15.71 -0.23
N TYR A 305 19.77 -15.52 -0.55
CA TYR A 305 19.15 -16.03 -1.78
C TYR A 305 19.64 -15.36 -3.07
N VAL A 306 20.27 -14.19 -2.98
CA VAL A 306 20.86 -13.43 -4.09
C VAL A 306 22.30 -13.06 -3.77
N SER A 307 23.13 -13.05 -4.80
CA SER A 307 24.51 -12.55 -4.76
C SER A 307 24.54 -11.07 -5.16
N ALA A 308 25.47 -10.28 -4.62
CA ALA A 308 25.72 -8.91 -5.09
C ALA A 308 26.13 -8.86 -6.58
N SER A 309 26.67 -9.96 -7.11
CA SER A 309 27.06 -10.11 -8.51
C SER A 309 25.98 -10.77 -9.38
N ASP A 310 24.75 -10.95 -8.88
CA ASP A 310 23.64 -11.46 -9.69
C ASP A 310 23.43 -10.56 -10.93
N PRO A 311 23.44 -11.12 -12.16
CA PRO A 311 23.28 -10.33 -13.38
C PRO A 311 21.99 -9.49 -13.42
N GLY A 312 20.91 -9.97 -12.79
CA GLY A 312 19.65 -9.25 -12.69
C GLY A 312 19.70 -8.02 -11.76
N LEU A 313 20.73 -7.92 -10.92
CA LEU A 313 21.02 -6.76 -10.05
C LEU A 313 22.07 -5.83 -10.64
N ALA A 314 23.06 -6.39 -11.35
CA ALA A 314 24.14 -5.64 -11.98
C ALA A 314 23.76 -5.01 -13.34
N VAL A 315 22.57 -5.33 -13.88
CA VAL A 315 22.10 -4.86 -15.19
C VAL A 315 22.11 -3.33 -15.32
N ASN A 316 22.55 -2.84 -16.48
CA ASN A 316 22.29 -1.47 -16.91
C ASN A 316 21.02 -1.46 -17.77
N ILE A 317 19.95 -0.85 -17.26
CA ILE A 317 18.64 -0.87 -17.91
C ILE A 317 18.49 0.14 -19.06
N TYR A 318 19.49 1.00 -19.27
CA TYR A 318 19.44 2.08 -20.26
C TYR A 318 20.30 1.82 -21.49
N ASN A 319 21.52 1.30 -21.31
CA ASN A 319 22.45 1.14 -22.41
C ASN A 319 23.47 0.01 -22.20
N PRO A 320 23.55 -0.99 -23.11
CA PRO A 320 22.55 -1.27 -24.14
C PRO A 320 21.20 -1.62 -23.50
N VAL A 321 20.10 -1.29 -24.17
CA VAL A 321 18.76 -1.67 -23.68
C VAL A 321 18.67 -3.19 -23.60
N PRO A 322 18.30 -3.78 -22.45
CA PRO A 322 18.26 -5.23 -22.31
C PRO A 322 17.26 -5.90 -23.27
N THR A 323 17.69 -6.97 -23.92
CA THR A 323 16.84 -7.85 -24.76
C THR A 323 16.34 -9.09 -24.02
N SER A 324 16.88 -9.33 -22.82
CA SER A 324 16.46 -10.38 -21.89
C SER A 324 16.70 -9.92 -20.44
N TYR A 325 15.91 -10.45 -19.51
CA TYR A 325 16.03 -10.15 -18.08
C TYR A 325 15.48 -11.32 -17.27
N THR A 326 16.24 -11.75 -16.27
CA THR A 326 15.83 -12.79 -15.32
C THR A 326 15.67 -12.13 -13.95
N VAL A 327 14.52 -12.37 -13.31
CA VAL A 327 14.28 -11.88 -11.95
C VAL A 327 15.23 -12.62 -10.98
N PRO A 328 15.99 -11.91 -10.13
CA PRO A 328 16.88 -12.54 -9.16
C PRO A 328 16.18 -13.51 -8.20
N GLY A 329 16.96 -14.45 -7.65
CA GLY A 329 16.50 -15.41 -6.64
C GLY A 329 15.96 -16.74 -7.21
N PRO A 330 15.32 -17.58 -6.36
CA PRO A 330 14.86 -18.91 -6.77
C PRO A 330 13.71 -18.83 -7.78
N ARG A 331 13.43 -19.94 -8.47
CA ARG A 331 12.25 -20.06 -9.34
C ARG A 331 10.95 -19.97 -8.53
N VAL A 332 9.90 -19.48 -9.17
CA VAL A 332 8.53 -19.52 -8.62
C VAL A 332 8.09 -20.96 -8.41
N TRP A 333 7.62 -21.27 -7.20
CA TRP A 333 6.96 -22.53 -6.88
C TRP A 333 5.44 -22.38 -7.02
N THR A 334 4.83 -23.27 -7.80
CA THR A 334 3.42 -23.18 -8.20
C THR A 334 2.50 -24.18 -7.51
N GLY A 335 3.01 -25.03 -6.61
CA GLY A 335 2.25 -26.09 -5.93
C GLY A 335 2.65 -27.48 -6.35
#